data_AF-A0A1G0PG21-F1
#
_entry.id   AF-A0A1G0PG21-F1
#
_cell.length_a   1.000
_cell.length_b   1.000
_cell.length_c   1.000
_cell.angle_alpha   90.00
_cell.angle_beta   90.00
_cell.angle_gamma   90.00
#
_symmetry.space_group_name_H-M   'P 1'
#
loop_
_entity.id
_entity.type
_entity.pdbx_description
1 polymer ?
#
loop_
_entity_poly.entity_id
_entity_poly.type
_entity_poly.pdbx_seq_one_letter_code
_entity_poly.pdbx_strand_id
1 'polypeptide(L)'
;MGQQQLLLIVLGIMIIGIAIIMGVNLFSASAVEAKRNNITNELINLASMAQQHYRKPQTMGGGNRAFDNSHGGVSWSIPPSLVVTGNGWFGIQSIATDQVIILATGNEVVTGNDSVKVQITVNPSDYQVTIIK
;
A
#
# COMPACT_ATOMS: atom_id res chain seq x y z
N MET A 1 6.97 -51.66 -26.67
CA MET A 1 6.55 -51.32 -25.29
C MET A 1 7.46 -50.28 -24.64
N GLY A 2 8.80 -50.39 -24.70
CA GLY A 2 9.71 -49.38 -24.12
C GLY A 2 9.59 -47.96 -24.70
N GLN A 3 9.26 -47.80 -25.99
CA GLN A 3 9.08 -46.48 -26.62
C GLN A 3 7.84 -45.72 -26.10
N GLN A 4 6.74 -46.42 -25.83
CA GLN A 4 5.52 -45.79 -25.28
C GLN A 4 5.71 -45.40 -23.81
N GLN A 5 6.42 -46.22 -23.03
CA GLN A 5 6.75 -45.89 -21.64
C GLN A 5 7.70 -44.69 -21.55
N LEU A 6 8.69 -44.60 -22.45
CA LEU A 6 9.55 -43.41 -22.53
C LEU A 6 8.77 -42.14 -22.86
N LEU A 7 7.82 -42.21 -23.80
CA LEU A 7 6.95 -41.07 -24.14
C LEU A 7 6.09 -40.61 -22.96
N LEU A 8 5.53 -41.52 -22.18
CA LEU A 8 4.71 -41.19 -21.01
C LEU A 8 5.53 -40.53 -19.89
N ILE A 9 6.78 -40.96 -19.69
CA ILE A 9 7.70 -40.33 -18.73
C ILE A 9 8.03 -38.91 -19.17
N VAL A 10 8.35 -38.70 -20.45
CA VAL A 10 8.67 -37.37 -20.99
C VAL A 10 7.47 -36.43 -20.85
N LEU A 11 6.25 -36.92 -21.14
CA LEU A 11 5.03 -36.15 -20.96
C LEU A 11 4.81 -35.75 -19.49
N GLY A 12 5.02 -36.68 -18.55
CA GLY A 12 4.91 -36.39 -17.12
C GLY A 12 5.86 -35.30 -16.65
N ILE A 13 7.13 -35.36 -17.06
CA ILE A 13 8.15 -34.35 -16.70
C ILE A 13 7.81 -32.99 -17.32
N MET A 14 7.30 -32.95 -18.54
CA MET A 14 6.88 -31.71 -19.20
C MET A 14 5.80 -30.98 -18.39
N ILE A 15 4.80 -31.72 -17.88
CA ILE A 15 3.73 -31.15 -17.06
C ILE A 15 4.27 -30.62 -15.73
N ILE A 16 5.14 -31.37 -15.06
CA ILE A 16 5.76 -30.95 -13.78
C ILE A 16 6.59 -29.68 -13.99
N GLY A 17 7.37 -29.59 -15.08
CA GLY A 17 8.17 -28.41 -15.39
C GLY A 17 7.36 -27.13 -15.50
N ILE A 18 6.22 -27.18 -16.20
CA ILE A 18 5.32 -26.03 -16.33
C ILE A 18 4.67 -25.67 -14.99
N ALA A 19 4.23 -26.68 -14.22
CA ALA A 19 3.58 -26.47 -12.93
C ALA A 19 4.50 -25.76 -11.92
N ILE A 20 5.80 -26.08 -11.90
CA ILE A 20 6.78 -25.42 -11.01
C ILE A 20 6.90 -23.94 -11.35
N ILE A 21 7.06 -23.60 -12.63
CA ILE A 21 7.22 -22.19 -13.06
C ILE A 21 5.96 -21.40 -12.76
N MET A 22 4.79 -21.96 -13.05
CA MET A 22 3.51 -21.32 -12.73
C MET A 22 3.31 -21.15 -11.23
N GLY A 23 3.68 -22.15 -10.42
CA GLY A 23 3.58 -22.10 -8.97
C GLY A 23 4.43 -20.99 -8.36
N VAL A 24 5.67 -20.82 -8.83
CA VAL A 24 6.54 -19.72 -8.40
C VAL A 24 5.94 -18.37 -8.76
N ASN A 25 5.49 -18.19 -10.01
CA ASN A 25 4.89 -16.94 -10.45
C ASN A 25 3.64 -16.57 -9.64
N LEU A 26 2.78 -17.55 -9.35
CA LEU A 26 1.58 -17.35 -8.53
C LEU A 26 1.94 -16.96 -7.10
N PHE A 27 2.94 -17.62 -6.50
CA PHE A 27 3.39 -17.31 -5.14
C PHE A 27 3.94 -15.88 -5.05
N SER A 28 4.80 -15.48 -6.00
CA SER A 28 5.31 -14.11 -6.08
C SER A 28 4.19 -13.09 -6.26
N ALA A 29 3.25 -13.33 -7.19
CA ALA A 29 2.11 -12.44 -7.39
C ALA A 29 1.22 -12.32 -6.13
N SER A 30 0.99 -13.43 -5.43
CA SER A 30 0.22 -13.44 -4.18
C SER A 30 0.91 -12.67 -3.05
N ALA A 31 2.24 -12.76 -2.94
CA ALA A 31 3.00 -12.02 -1.94
C ALA A 31 2.90 -10.50 -2.18
N VAL A 32 3.03 -10.08 -3.44
CA VAL A 32 2.91 -8.68 -3.86
C VAL A 32 1.51 -8.13 -3.58
N GLU A 33 0.47 -8.90 -3.87
CA GLU A 33 -0.92 -8.49 -3.59
C GLU A 33 -1.18 -8.38 -2.08
N ALA A 34 -0.73 -9.36 -1.30
CA ALA A 34 -0.84 -9.32 0.17
C ALA A 34 -0.16 -8.06 0.73
N LYS A 35 1.01 -7.71 0.19
CA LYS A 35 1.72 -6.50 0.60
C LYS A 35 0.96 -5.23 0.26
N ARG A 36 0.41 -5.15 -0.96
CA ARG A 36 -0.42 -4.02 -1.39
C ARG A 36 -1.63 -3.84 -0.46
N ASN A 37 -2.28 -4.94 -0.08
CA ASN A 37 -3.40 -4.90 0.85
C ASN A 37 -2.99 -4.41 2.25
N ASN A 38 -1.86 -4.89 2.78
CA ASN A 38 -1.34 -4.43 4.07
C ASN A 38 -1.05 -2.92 4.08
N ILE A 39 -0.34 -2.42 3.06
CA ILE A 39 -0.04 -0.99 2.91
C ILE A 39 -1.33 -0.17 2.79
N THR A 40 -2.30 -0.66 2.00
CA THR A 40 -3.60 0.00 1.82
C THR A 40 -4.36 0.09 3.15
N ASN A 41 -4.35 -0.97 3.96
CA ASN A 41 -4.99 -0.96 5.28
C ASN A 41 -4.34 0.05 6.24
N GLU A 42 -3.00 0.17 6.22
CA GLU A 42 -2.29 1.19 7.00
C GLU A 42 -2.62 2.62 6.52
N LEU A 43 -2.72 2.83 5.21
CA LEU A 43 -3.15 4.10 4.64
C LEU A 43 -4.58 4.47 5.04
N ILE A 44 -5.52 3.51 5.05
CA ILE A 44 -6.89 3.74 5.51
C ILE A 44 -6.91 4.13 7.00
N ASN A 45 -6.06 3.51 7.82
CA ASN A 45 -5.90 3.88 9.23
C ASN A 45 -5.41 5.34 9.36
N LEU A 46 -4.38 5.72 8.60
CA LEU A 46 -3.88 7.10 8.56
C LEU A 46 -4.95 8.09 8.06
N ALA A 47 -5.75 7.71 7.07
CA ALA A 47 -6.86 8.54 6.60
C ALA A 47 -7.90 8.80 7.69
N SER A 48 -8.26 7.77 8.46
CA SER A 48 -9.16 7.94 9.61
C SER A 48 -8.58 8.89 10.66
N MET A 49 -7.27 8.79 10.95
CA MET A 49 -6.59 9.70 11.88
C MET A 49 -6.56 11.14 11.35
N ALA A 50 -6.32 11.33 10.06
CA ALA A 50 -6.37 12.63 9.41
C ALA A 50 -7.77 13.26 9.49
N GLN A 51 -8.81 12.49 9.17
CA GLN A 51 -10.20 12.97 9.26
C GLN A 51 -10.60 13.30 10.70
N GLN A 52 -10.14 12.52 11.68
CA GLN A 52 -10.33 12.83 13.10
C GLN A 52 -9.65 14.15 13.47
N HIS A 53 -8.43 14.40 12.98
CA HIS A 53 -7.71 15.66 13.20
C HIS A 53 -8.46 16.85 12.61
N TYR A 54 -8.95 16.74 11.37
CA TYR A 54 -9.73 17.78 10.70
C TYR A 54 -10.96 18.19 11.54
N ARG A 55 -11.68 17.22 12.10
CA ARG A 55 -12.91 17.47 12.89
C ARG A 55 -12.63 17.97 14.31
N LYS A 56 -11.41 17.78 14.81
CA LYS A 56 -11.03 18.15 16.18
C LYS A 56 -10.78 19.68 16.25
N PRO A 57 -11.34 20.39 17.24
CA PRO A 57 -11.14 21.83 17.39
C PRO A 57 -9.69 22.15 17.79
N GLN A 58 -9.22 23.35 17.45
CA GLN A 58 -7.86 23.82 17.77
C GLN A 58 -7.57 23.80 19.28
N THR A 59 -8.56 24.09 20.14
CA THR A 59 -8.40 24.07 21.61
C THR A 59 -8.02 22.70 22.17
N MET A 60 -8.21 21.63 21.39
CA MET A 60 -7.80 20.28 21.75
C MET A 60 -6.59 19.79 20.92
N GLY A 61 -5.89 20.69 20.22
CA GLY A 61 -4.76 20.37 19.35
C GLY A 61 -5.16 19.73 18.01
N GLY A 62 -6.37 20.01 17.53
CA GLY A 62 -6.85 19.56 16.22
C GLY A 62 -6.62 20.57 15.10
N GLY A 63 -7.18 20.26 13.92
CA GLY A 63 -7.05 21.05 12.70
C GLY A 63 -8.09 22.16 12.51
N ASN A 64 -9.15 22.20 13.34
CA ASN A 64 -10.20 23.22 13.25
C ASN A 64 -10.83 23.33 11.84
N ARG A 65 -11.22 22.19 11.26
CA ARG A 65 -11.72 22.07 9.89
C ARG A 65 -10.67 22.41 8.82
N ALA A 66 -9.41 22.14 9.13
CA ALA A 66 -8.33 22.16 8.17
C ALA A 66 -7.37 21.01 8.43
N PHE A 67 -6.72 20.50 7.39
CA PHE A 67 -5.58 19.60 7.55
C PHE A 67 -4.25 20.36 7.68
N ASP A 68 -4.18 21.58 7.16
CA ASP A 68 -3.06 22.50 7.35
C ASP A 68 -3.25 23.36 8.63
N ASN A 69 -2.41 24.38 8.79
CA ASN A 69 -2.50 25.35 9.89
C ASN A 69 -3.28 26.63 9.52
N SER A 70 -4.00 26.66 8.39
CA SER A 70 -4.68 27.87 7.88
C SER A 70 -5.74 28.42 8.85
N HIS A 71 -6.37 27.54 9.62
CA HIS A 71 -7.41 27.88 10.60
C HIS A 71 -6.87 28.05 12.02
N GLY A 72 -5.56 28.30 12.16
CA GLY A 72 -4.87 28.48 13.46
C GLY A 72 -4.57 27.18 14.21
N GLY A 73 -4.96 26.03 13.65
CA GLY A 73 -4.69 24.70 14.16
C GLY A 73 -3.26 24.22 13.92
N VAL A 74 -3.00 22.98 14.32
CA VAL A 74 -1.73 22.30 14.01
C VAL A 74 -1.89 21.60 12.66
N SER A 75 -0.87 21.69 11.78
CA SER A 75 -0.85 20.92 10.54
C SER A 75 -0.83 19.43 10.87
N TRP A 76 -1.66 18.64 10.17
CA TRP A 76 -1.68 17.20 10.33
C TRP A 76 -0.31 16.60 9.99
N SER A 77 0.09 15.59 10.75
CA SER A 77 1.33 14.85 10.54
C SER A 77 1.13 13.36 10.80
N ILE A 78 1.91 12.55 10.09
CA ILE A 78 1.92 11.10 10.32
C ILE A 78 2.60 10.84 11.67
N PRO A 79 1.98 10.04 12.57
CA PRO A 79 2.63 9.64 13.81
C PRO A 79 4.00 9.00 13.54
N PRO A 80 5.07 9.33 14.29
CA PRO A 80 6.43 8.85 13.98
C PRO A 80 6.55 7.32 13.88
N SER A 81 5.75 6.59 14.65
CA SER A 81 5.70 5.12 14.62
C SER A 81 5.07 4.52 13.35
N LEU A 82 4.37 5.33 12.55
CA LEU A 82 3.72 4.93 11.31
C LEU A 82 4.42 5.47 10.06
N VAL A 83 5.46 6.31 10.21
CA VAL A 83 6.28 6.78 9.08
C VAL A 83 7.10 5.65 8.48
N VAL A 84 7.59 4.74 9.32
CA VAL A 84 8.30 3.52 8.90
C VAL A 84 7.66 2.34 9.62
N THR A 85 7.07 1.43 8.87
CA THR A 85 6.50 0.19 9.41
C THR A 85 7.20 -1.02 8.80
N GLY A 86 6.87 -2.22 9.26
CA GLY A 86 7.34 -3.46 8.63
C GLY A 86 6.85 -3.63 7.19
N ASN A 87 5.86 -2.84 6.78
CA ASN A 87 5.29 -2.88 5.43
C ASN A 87 5.91 -1.86 4.47
N GLY A 88 6.49 -0.78 4.97
CA GLY A 88 7.09 0.23 4.11
C GLY A 88 7.27 1.59 4.77
N TRP A 89 7.51 2.58 3.92
CA TRP A 89 7.63 3.97 4.29
C TRP A 89 6.38 4.76 3.88
N PHE A 90 5.91 5.63 4.77
CA PHE A 90 4.73 6.46 4.59
C PHE A 90 5.13 7.93 4.67
N GLY A 91 4.87 8.67 3.61
CA GLY A 91 5.20 10.08 3.49
C GLY A 91 3.99 10.92 3.10
N ILE A 92 3.99 12.16 3.53
CA ILE A 92 3.01 13.15 3.08
C ILE A 92 3.54 13.79 1.80
N GLN A 93 2.78 13.72 0.72
CA GLN A 93 3.13 14.34 -0.55
C GLN A 93 2.65 15.79 -0.61
N SER A 94 1.45 16.06 -0.10
CA SER A 94 0.92 17.43 0.00
C SER A 94 -0.12 17.54 1.11
N ILE A 95 -0.18 18.73 1.72
CA ILE A 95 -1.22 19.13 2.67
C ILE A 95 -1.83 20.43 2.15
N ALA A 96 -3.15 20.45 2.05
CA ALA A 96 -3.96 21.62 1.79
C ALA A 96 -5.05 21.70 2.87
N THR A 97 -5.84 22.77 2.88
CA THR A 97 -6.88 23.00 3.88
C THR A 97 -7.88 21.84 3.96
N ASP A 98 -8.40 21.38 2.82
CA ASP A 98 -9.41 20.30 2.75
C ASP A 98 -8.86 19.00 2.12
N GLN A 99 -7.55 18.86 1.98
CA GLN A 99 -6.99 17.65 1.38
C GLN A 99 -5.60 17.30 1.93
N VAL A 100 -5.36 16.01 2.14
CA VAL A 100 -4.03 15.44 2.37
C VAL A 100 -3.77 14.32 1.38
N ILE A 101 -2.61 14.34 0.74
CA ILE A 101 -2.14 13.25 -0.10
C ILE A 101 -1.00 12.54 0.62
N ILE A 102 -1.19 11.24 0.89
CA ILE A 102 -0.21 10.38 1.55
C ILE A 102 0.24 9.34 0.53
N LEU A 103 1.55 9.18 0.41
CA LEU A 103 2.19 8.17 -0.42
C LEU A 103 2.85 7.12 0.47
N ALA A 104 2.50 5.86 0.26
CA ALA A 104 3.19 4.72 0.85
C ALA A 104 4.04 4.01 -0.20
N THR A 105 5.25 3.65 0.18
CA THR A 105 6.19 2.86 -0.61
C THR A 105 6.53 1.59 0.16
N GLY A 106 6.20 0.43 -0.43
CA GLY A 106 6.54 -0.87 0.13
C GLY A 106 8.05 -1.07 0.18
N ASN A 107 8.50 -1.88 1.14
CA ASN A 107 9.91 -2.23 1.29
C ASN A 107 10.37 -3.38 0.38
N GLU A 108 9.44 -4.05 -0.28
CA GLU A 108 9.71 -5.18 -1.18
C GLU A 108 9.72 -4.74 -2.63
N VAL A 109 10.74 -5.18 -3.35
CA VAL A 109 10.91 -4.92 -4.77
C VAL A 109 10.16 -5.98 -5.57
N VAL A 110 9.21 -5.53 -6.39
CA VAL A 110 8.24 -6.38 -7.10
C VAL A 110 8.72 -6.77 -8.48
N THR A 111 9.40 -5.86 -9.18
CA THR A 111 9.99 -6.12 -10.50
C THR A 111 11.17 -5.17 -10.70
N GLY A 112 12.37 -5.72 -10.95
CA GLY A 112 13.57 -4.90 -11.15
C GLY A 112 13.98 -4.15 -9.88
N ASN A 113 13.87 -2.82 -9.89
CA ASN A 113 14.14 -1.90 -8.77
C ASN A 113 12.86 -1.22 -8.23
N ASP A 114 11.68 -1.58 -8.73
CA ASP A 114 10.43 -0.91 -8.38
C ASP A 114 9.68 -1.62 -7.25
N SER A 115 9.13 -0.82 -6.33
CA SER A 115 8.43 -1.28 -5.14
C SER A 115 6.95 -0.95 -5.23
N VAL A 116 6.09 -1.66 -4.49
CA VAL A 116 4.65 -1.33 -4.45
C VAL A 116 4.46 0.10 -3.95
N LYS A 117 3.84 0.97 -4.75
CA LYS A 117 3.45 2.32 -4.32
C LYS A 117 1.92 2.45 -4.28
N VAL A 118 1.42 2.99 -3.18
CA VAL A 118 -0.01 3.27 -3.02
C VAL A 118 -0.15 4.69 -2.51
N GLN A 119 -1.02 5.46 -3.15
CA GLN A 119 -1.38 6.79 -2.74
C GLN A 119 -2.80 6.77 -2.18
N ILE A 120 -3.01 7.50 -1.09
CA ILE A 120 -4.35 7.82 -0.60
C ILE A 120 -4.52 9.34 -0.57
N THR A 121 -5.63 9.79 -1.14
CA THR A 121 -6.09 11.18 -1.07
C THR A 121 -7.21 11.24 -0.06
N VAL A 122 -7.00 12.00 1.01
CA VAL A 122 -7.93 12.13 2.13
C VAL A 122 -8.59 13.50 2.05
N ASN A 123 -9.92 13.52 1.98
CA ASN A 123 -10.71 14.75 2.15
C ASN A 123 -11.49 14.67 3.48
N PRO A 124 -12.25 15.71 3.88
CA PRO A 124 -12.85 15.79 5.21
C PRO A 124 -13.85 14.68 5.55
N SER A 125 -14.48 14.07 4.54
CA SER A 125 -15.57 13.09 4.72
C SER A 125 -15.37 11.80 3.95
N ASP A 126 -14.43 11.75 3.02
CA ASP A 126 -14.11 10.59 2.20
C ASP A 126 -12.60 10.47 1.97
N TYR A 127 -12.20 9.35 1.37
CA TYR A 127 -10.84 9.12 0.92
C TYR A 127 -10.85 8.31 -0.37
N GLN A 128 -9.82 8.46 -1.18
CA GLN A 128 -9.63 7.75 -2.44
C GLN A 128 -8.27 7.10 -2.47
N VAL A 129 -8.23 5.80 -2.76
CA VAL A 129 -6.98 5.03 -2.86
C VAL A 129 -6.64 4.85 -4.34
N THR A 130 -5.41 5.18 -4.71
CA THR A 130 -4.86 5.00 -6.07
C THR A 130 -3.56 4.20 -5.98
N ILE A 131 -3.48 3.11 -6.74
CA ILE A 131 -2.25 2.32 -6.85
C ILE A 131 -1.36 2.98 -7.91
N ILE A 132 -0.13 3.31 -7.55
CA ILE A 132 0.85 3.92 -8.45
C ILE A 132 1.79 2.81 -8.91
N LYS A 133 2.03 2.74 -10.23
CA LYS A 133 3.08 1.89 -10.80
C LYS A 133 4.41 2.61 -10.65
#